data_AF-A0ABD1W808-F1
#
_entry.id   AF-A0ABD1W808-F1
#
_cell.length_a   1.000
_cell.length_b   1.000
_cell.length_c   1.000
_cell.angle_alpha   90.00
_cell.angle_beta   90.00
_cell.angle_gamma   90.00
#
_symmetry.space_group_name_H-M   'P 1'
#
loop_
_entity.id
_entity.type
_entity.pdbx_description
1 polymer ?
#
loop_
_entity_poly.entity_id
_entity_poly.type
_entity_poly.pdbx_seq_one_letter_code
_entity_poly.pdbx_strand_id
1 'polypeptide(L)'
;MLELKFQVPKDSSTLYSSQYPGLVLSDTSCRWSPKRVEMAIRVVIQALKRAELRWVSRQEVRDAARAYIGDTGLLDFVLKSLGNHVVGKYFIRRCLNPVTKVLEYCLQDILCKFPKQEE
;
A
#
# COMPACT_ATOMS: atom_id res chain seq x y z
N MET A 1 -28.44 -1.69 -15.33
CA MET A 1 -27.15 -2.37 -15.08
C MET A 1 -26.06 -1.34 -15.35
N LEU A 2 -25.49 -0.73 -14.30
CA LEU A 2 -24.51 0.36 -14.44
C LEU A 2 -23.11 -0.26 -14.60
N GLU A 3 -22.63 -0.27 -15.84
CA GLU A 3 -21.28 -0.65 -16.23
C GLU A 3 -20.26 0.33 -15.62
N LEU A 4 -19.56 -0.10 -14.57
CA LEU A 4 -18.41 0.63 -14.02
C LEU A 4 -17.20 0.40 -14.93
N LYS A 5 -17.04 1.29 -15.91
CA LYS A 5 -15.81 1.40 -16.71
C LYS A 5 -14.64 1.78 -15.79
N PHE A 6 -13.78 0.81 -15.48
CA PHE A 6 -12.51 1.02 -14.80
C PHE A 6 -11.53 1.71 -15.76
N GLN A 7 -11.67 3.03 -15.91
CA GLN A 7 -10.69 3.82 -16.65
C GLN A 7 -9.48 4.06 -15.77
N VAL A 8 -8.42 3.30 -16.06
CA VAL A 8 -7.07 3.51 -15.52
C VAL A 8 -6.59 4.90 -15.97
N PRO A 9 -6.15 5.79 -15.07
CA PRO A 9 -5.55 7.06 -15.46
C PRO A 9 -4.29 6.81 -16.28
N LYS A 10 -4.35 7.14 -17.57
CA LYS A 10 -3.18 7.52 -18.37
C LYS A 10 -2.83 8.94 -17.93
N ASP A 11 -1.68 9.14 -17.31
CA ASP A 11 -0.81 10.28 -17.63
C ASP A 11 0.62 10.10 -17.11
N SER A 12 1.53 10.35 -18.06
CA SER A 12 2.92 10.84 -18.05
C SER A 12 3.85 10.69 -16.82
N SER A 13 4.98 10.03 -17.11
CA SER A 13 6.32 10.15 -16.50
C SER A 13 6.47 9.88 -15.00
N THR A 14 7.12 8.76 -14.65
CA THR A 14 8.40 8.73 -13.90
C THR A 14 8.86 7.27 -13.75
N LEU A 15 9.90 6.91 -14.50
CA LEU A 15 10.71 5.71 -14.36
C LEU A 15 11.31 5.68 -12.95
N TYR A 16 11.17 4.63 -12.13
CA TYR A 16 12.24 4.13 -11.24
C TYR A 16 11.89 2.73 -10.70
N SER A 17 12.62 1.73 -11.22
CA SER A 17 12.76 0.35 -10.77
C SER A 17 11.85 -0.72 -11.39
N SER A 18 12.52 -1.60 -12.13
CA SER A 18 12.06 -2.78 -12.88
C SER A 18 11.33 -3.86 -12.06
N GLN A 19 11.04 -3.64 -10.76
CA GLN A 19 10.49 -4.68 -9.87
C GLN A 19 9.09 -4.36 -9.31
N TYR A 20 8.58 -3.12 -9.45
CA TYR A 20 7.26 -2.73 -8.97
C TYR A 20 6.61 -1.70 -9.92
N PRO A 21 6.08 -2.12 -11.09
CA PRO A 21 5.67 -1.23 -12.19
C PRO A 21 4.37 -0.43 -11.93
N GLY A 22 3.95 -0.26 -10.67
CA GLY A 22 2.68 0.36 -10.31
C GLY A 22 2.75 1.43 -9.21
N LEU A 23 3.93 1.75 -8.68
CA LEU A 23 4.07 2.80 -7.68
C LEU A 23 4.11 4.17 -8.38
N VAL A 24 2.96 4.68 -8.79
CA VAL A 24 2.81 6.06 -9.25
C VAL A 24 3.02 6.96 -8.03
N LEU A 25 4.28 7.29 -7.77
CA LEU A 25 4.69 8.30 -6.80
C LEU A 25 4.18 9.64 -7.32
N SER A 26 2.96 10.00 -6.93
CA SER A 26 2.31 11.27 -7.26
C SER A 26 3.21 12.44 -6.81
N ASP A 27 3.82 13.12 -7.79
CA ASP A 27 4.32 14.50 -7.84
C ASP A 27 4.90 15.15 -6.58
N THR A 28 5.48 14.36 -5.70
CA THR A 28 6.22 14.85 -4.55
C THR A 28 7.65 14.37 -4.72
N SER A 29 8.56 15.31 -4.95
CA SER A 29 9.99 15.05 -5.08
C SER A 29 10.45 14.13 -3.94
N CYS A 30 10.62 12.86 -4.27
CA CYS A 30 10.91 11.84 -3.27
C CYS A 30 12.28 12.17 -2.64
N ARG A 31 12.26 12.71 -1.42
CA ARG A 31 13.48 13.10 -0.69
C ARG A 31 14.39 11.90 -0.42
N TRP A 32 13.83 10.69 -0.40
CA TRP A 32 14.55 9.46 -0.10
C TRP A 32 14.99 8.75 -1.37
N SER A 33 16.14 8.08 -1.29
CA SER A 33 16.62 7.25 -2.40
C SER A 33 15.68 6.07 -2.66
N PRO A 34 15.59 5.59 -3.91
CA PRO A 34 14.69 4.50 -4.29
C PRO A 34 14.95 3.23 -3.48
N LYS A 35 16.22 2.94 -3.13
CA LYS A 35 16.58 1.80 -2.27
C LYS A 35 15.92 1.88 -0.89
N ARG A 36 15.83 3.07 -0.29
CA ARG A 36 15.20 3.28 1.02
C ARG A 36 13.68 3.14 0.93
N VAL A 37 13.09 3.69 -0.13
CA VAL A 37 11.65 3.54 -0.41
C VAL A 37 11.28 2.07 -0.59
N GLU A 38 12.05 1.32 -1.38
CA GLU A 38 11.82 -0.11 -1.59
C GLU A 38 11.94 -0.91 -0.28
N MET A 39 12.97 -0.64 0.52
CA MET A 39 13.12 -1.27 1.84
C MET A 39 11.92 -0.96 2.75
N ALA A 40 11.43 0.27 2.75
CA ALA A 40 10.25 0.67 3.51
C ALA A 40 8.98 -0.05 3.04
N ILE A 41 8.77 -0.18 1.72
CA ILE A 41 7.66 -0.94 1.17
C ILE A 41 7.71 -2.40 1.63
N ARG A 42 8.88 -3.04 1.57
CA ARG A 42 9.09 -4.42 2.02
C ARG A 42 8.77 -4.59 3.51
N VAL A 43 9.21 -3.65 4.36
CA VAL A 43 8.91 -3.65 5.79
C VAL A 43 7.41 -3.48 6.05
N VAL A 44 6.73 -2.57 5.35
CA VAL A 44 5.27 -2.37 5.48
C VAL A 44 4.51 -3.64 5.08
N ILE A 45 4.88 -4.27 3.96
CA ILE A 45 4.29 -5.55 3.54
C ILE A 45 4.50 -6.62 4.61
N GLN A 46 5.70 -6.71 5.17
CA GLN A 46 6.00 -7.69 6.22
C GLN A 46 5.20 -7.43 7.51
N ALA A 47 4.99 -6.16 7.87
CA ALA A 47 4.16 -5.76 9.00
C ALA A 47 2.69 -6.14 8.77
N LEU A 48 2.15 -5.88 7.58
CA LEU A 48 0.78 -6.27 7.21
C LEU A 48 0.62 -7.79 7.11
N LYS A 49 1.64 -8.51 6.65
CA LYS A 49 1.63 -9.97 6.56
C LYS A 49 1.51 -10.64 7.94
N ARG A 50 2.13 -10.06 8.97
CA ARG A 50 1.98 -10.50 10.37
C ARG A 50 0.57 -10.28 10.93
N ALA A 51 -0.24 -9.47 10.26
CA ALA A 51 -1.59 -9.16 10.68
C ALA A 51 -2.64 -10.09 10.02
N GLU A 52 -2.23 -11.08 9.23
CA GLU A 52 -3.10 -12.16 8.72
C GLU A 52 -4.41 -11.66 8.08
N LEU A 53 -4.31 -10.72 7.13
CA LEU A 53 -5.45 -10.15 6.37
C LEU A 53 -6.41 -9.26 7.17
N ARG A 54 -6.17 -9.00 8.47
CA ARG A 54 -6.99 -8.05 9.23
C ARG A 54 -6.76 -6.62 8.76
N TRP A 55 -7.77 -5.78 8.97
CA TRP A 55 -7.60 -4.34 8.85
C TRP A 55 -6.73 -3.84 9.99
N VAL A 56 -5.64 -3.16 9.65
CA VAL A 56 -4.65 -2.66 10.60
C VAL A 56 -4.67 -1.14 10.55
N SER A 57 -4.79 -0.50 11.71
CA SER A 57 -4.77 0.96 11.78
C SER A 57 -3.42 1.52 11.29
N ARG A 58 -3.44 2.73 10.75
CA ARG A 58 -2.21 3.44 10.35
C ARG A 58 -1.17 3.49 11.48
N GLN A 59 -1.63 3.62 12.73
CA GLN A 59 -0.75 3.66 13.90
C GLN A 59 -0.05 2.31 14.09
N GLU A 60 -0.80 1.21 14.10
CA GLU A 60 -0.23 -0.14 14.24
C GLU A 60 0.77 -0.48 13.14
N VAL A 61 0.47 -0.16 11.87
CA VAL A 61 1.41 -0.41 10.77
C VAL A 61 2.68 0.41 10.95
N ARG A 62 2.56 1.67 11.39
CA ARG A 62 3.71 2.52 11.66
C ARG A 62 4.54 1.98 12.81
N ASP A 63 3.92 1.60 13.91
CA ASP A 63 4.63 1.13 15.11
C ASP A 63 5.35 -0.19 14.83
N ALA A 64 4.70 -1.10 14.10
CA ALA A 64 5.32 -2.34 13.64
C ALA A 64 6.50 -2.08 12.67
N ALA A 65 6.37 -1.11 11.77
CA ALA A 65 7.45 -0.75 10.85
C ALA A 65 8.57 0.04 11.52
N ARG A 66 8.27 0.83 12.57
CA ARG A 66 9.23 1.64 13.32
C ARG A 66 10.28 0.80 14.03
N ALA A 67 9.94 -0.44 14.38
CA ALA A 67 10.89 -1.43 14.89
C ALA A 67 12.03 -1.75 13.89
N TYR A 68 11.84 -1.49 12.59
CA TYR A 68 12.84 -1.72 11.53
C TYR A 68 13.36 -0.42 10.93
N ILE A 69 12.51 0.61 10.82
CA ILE A 69 12.82 1.88 10.16
C ILE A 69 12.52 3.02 11.12
N GLY A 70 13.56 3.70 11.62
CA GLY A 70 13.41 4.85 12.50
C GLY A 70 12.92 6.13 11.79
N ASP A 71 12.96 6.19 10.47
CA ASP A 71 12.54 7.34 9.67
C ASP A 71 11.02 7.33 9.47
N THR A 72 10.30 8.02 10.37
CA THR A 72 8.84 8.10 10.33
C THR A 72 8.30 8.83 9.10
N GLY A 73 9.07 9.80 8.57
CA GLY A 73 8.68 10.54 7.38
C GLY A 73 8.64 9.62 6.16
N LEU A 74 9.63 8.74 6.02
CA LEU A 74 9.68 7.74 4.96
C LEU A 74 8.51 6.76 5.07
N LEU A 75 8.20 6.27 6.27
CA LEU A 75 7.08 5.36 6.49
C LEU A 75 5.73 6.00 6.14
N ASP A 76 5.51 7.24 6.57
CA ASP A 76 4.27 7.97 6.27
C ASP A 76 4.14 8.28 4.78
N PHE A 77 5.25 8.64 4.12
CA PHE A 77 5.30 8.81 2.67
C PHE A 77 4.91 7.51 1.95
N VAL A 78 5.54 6.39 2.31
CA VAL A 78 5.26 5.09 1.71
C VAL A 78 3.82 4.65 1.97
N LEU A 79 3.30 4.78 3.19
CA LEU A 79 1.90 4.44 3.49
C LEU A 79 0.91 5.31 2.71
N LYS A 80 1.22 6.60 2.53
CA LYS A 80 0.41 7.51 1.72
C LYS A 80 0.39 7.07 0.26
N SER A 81 1.55 6.71 -0.30
CA SER A 81 1.74 6.28 -1.69
C SER A 81 1.31 4.85 -1.97
N LEU A 82 1.27 3.96 -0.98
CA LEU A 82 0.84 2.56 -1.12
C LEU A 82 -0.68 2.37 -1.10
N GLY A 83 -1.44 3.41 -0.77
CA GLY A 83 -2.90 3.29 -0.72
C GLY A 83 -3.48 2.96 -2.08
N ASN A 84 -4.09 1.78 -2.21
CA ASN A 84 -4.74 1.27 -3.42
C ASN A 84 -3.78 0.91 -4.57
N HIS A 85 -2.53 0.58 -4.24
CA HIS A 85 -1.54 0.14 -5.21
C HIS A 85 -1.27 -1.37 -5.13
N VAL A 86 -1.00 -1.96 -6.30
CA VAL A 86 -0.48 -3.32 -6.45
C VAL A 86 1.04 -3.27 -6.27
N VAL A 87 1.57 -4.06 -5.33
CA VAL A 87 3.01 -4.26 -5.14
C VAL A 87 3.35 -5.72 -5.37
N GLY A 88 3.82 -6.02 -6.58
CA GLY A 88 4.14 -7.38 -6.99
C GLY A 88 2.89 -8.27 -6.99
N LYS A 89 2.84 -9.24 -6.07
CA LYS A 89 1.70 -10.18 -5.90
C LYS A 89 0.68 -9.76 -4.85
N TYR A 90 0.96 -8.68 -4.13
CA TYR A 90 0.14 -8.18 -3.03
C TYR A 90 -0.59 -6.90 -3.45
N PHE A 91 -1.86 -6.81 -3.10
CA PHE A 91 -2.68 -5.61 -3.21
C PHE A 91 -2.82 -4.96 -1.84
N ILE A 92 -2.45 -3.69 -1.71
CA ILE A 92 -2.58 -2.95 -0.45
C ILE A 92 -3.82 -2.07 -0.55
N ARG A 93 -4.85 -2.41 0.22
CA ARG A 93 -6.10 -1.65 0.28
C ARG A 93 -6.03 -0.67 1.43
N ARG A 94 -6.46 0.57 1.17
CA ARG A 94 -6.60 1.61 2.18
C ARG A 94 -8.05 2.02 2.27
N CYS A 95 -8.65 1.91 3.45
CA CYS A 95 -10.00 2.38 3.71
C CYS A 95 -10.04 3.26 4.95
N LEU A 96 -10.96 4.20 4.97
CA LEU A 96 -11.29 4.97 6.16
C LEU A 96 -12.44 4.24 6.84
N ASN A 97 -12.25 3.87 8.10
CA ASN A 97 -13.28 3.19 8.87
C ASN A 97 -14.45 4.17 9.10
N PRO A 98 -15.69 3.84 8.68
CA PRO A 98 -16.81 4.78 8.76
C PRO A 98 -17.18 5.16 10.18
N VAL A 99 -16.89 4.28 11.15
CA VAL A 99 -17.21 4.46 12.58
C VAL A 99 -16.08 5.19 13.29
N THR A 100 -14.86 4.67 13.24
CA THR A 100 -13.72 5.23 14.00
C THR A 100 -13.08 6.43 13.31
N LYS A 101 -13.37 6.64 12.02
CA LYS A 101 -12.70 7.63 11.15
C LYS A 101 -11.18 7.43 11.04
N VAL A 102 -10.68 6.26 11.43
CA VAL A 102 -9.26 5.91 11.34
C VAL A 102 -8.95 5.32 9.96
N LEU A 103 -7.78 5.67 9.41
CA LEU A 103 -7.26 5.04 8.21
C LEU A 103 -6.72 3.65 8.54
N GLU A 104 -7.27 2.65 7.88
CA GLU A 104 -6.91 1.25 8.01
C GLU A 104 -6.32 0.73 6.69
N TYR A 105 -5.39 -0.20 6.84
CA TYR A 105 -4.67 -0.85 5.76
C TYR A 105 -4.90 -2.36 5.85
N CYS A 106 -5.17 -2.98 4.72
CA CYS A 106 -5.29 -4.42 4.58
C CYS A 106 -4.42 -4.88 3.41
N LEU A 107 -3.75 -6.01 3.59
CA LEU A 107 -3.01 -6.66 2.52
C LEU A 107 -3.86 -7.79 1.97
N GLN A 108 -4.07 -7.79 0.66
CA GLN A 108 -4.84 -8.80 -0.06
C GLN A 108 -3.93 -9.47 -1.10
N ASP A 109 -3.87 -10.78 -1.09
CA ASP A 109 -3.10 -11.52 -2.10
C ASP A 109 -3.88 -11.57 -3.42
N ILE A 110 -3.23 -11.19 -4.54
CA ILE A 110 -3.86 -11.18 -5.87
C ILE A 110 -4.09 -12.62 -6.38
N LEU A 111 -3.30 -13.56 -5.86
CA LEU A 111 -3.44 -15.00 -6.14
C LEU A 111 -4.41 -15.70 -5.18
N CYS A 112 -4.76 -15.07 -4.06
CA CYS A 112 -5.89 -15.51 -3.25
C CYS A 112 -7.16 -15.05 -3.97
N LYS A 113 -7.66 -15.94 -4.83
CA LYS A 113 -9.06 -15.97 -5.22
C LYS A 113 -9.88 -15.55 -3.99
N PHE A 114 -10.70 -14.52 -4.13
CA PHE A 114 -11.79 -14.27 -3.20
C PHE A 114 -12.40 -15.65 -2.87
N PRO A 115 -12.59 -16.04 -1.60
CA PRO A 115 -13.67 -16.98 -1.35
C PRO A 115 -14.88 -16.32 -2.00
N LYS A 116 -15.43 -17.00 -3.01
CA LYS A 116 -16.69 -16.63 -3.61
C LYS A 116 -17.60 -16.30 -2.44
N GLN A 117 -18.17 -15.10 -2.42
CA GLN A 117 -19.33 -14.89 -1.57
C GLN A 117 -20.39 -15.84 -2.14
N GLU A 118 -20.48 -17.00 -1.50
CA GLU A 118 -21.60 -17.90 -1.68
C GLU A 118 -22.69 -17.37 -0.74
N GLU A 119 -23.84 -17.13 -1.37
CA GLU A 119 -25.17 -16.77 -0.86
C GLU A 119 -25.49 -15.30 -0.59
#